data_AF-A0A7C0VFV2-F1
#
_entry.id   AF-A0A7C0VFV2-F1
#
_cell.length_a   1.000
_cell.length_b   1.000
_cell.length_c   1.000
_cell.angle_alpha   90.00
_cell.angle_beta   90.00
_cell.angle_gamma   90.00
#
_symmetry.space_group_name_H-M   'P 1'
#
loop_
_entity.id
_entity.type
_entity.pdbx_description
1 polymer ?
#
loop_
_entity_poly.entity_id
_entity_poly.type
_entity_poly.pdbx_seq_one_letter_code
_entity_poly.pdbx_strand_id
1 'polypeptide(L)'
;MIHLQQKGIPPDEIAFGVCQGLVRNYLATLLKGKELKPPIVFGGGTARNQGLIRAFKELLHLPSSKLLIPPSPELVAAIGAARAASQKAKPLSLFNFQKSVTLNKPDKKEPTSSFPSLVPLPQTPQEEPTPRLTRQIKAYLGIDVGSVSTNFALVEREGKLITGIYLATQGQPLQALRRGWQIIQTKYGDQLKIVGIGTTGSGRHLAGRLLQADVIRNEITAQLQGTLPFFPQVDTIFEIGGQDSKYIAVDHGRIKDFTMNKICAAGTGSFLEEQAEPFGLNIKEEFATVASKSTHPYDLGSRCTVFMESELVRASSICFNCLLGTVSGAIAQKIRRDFQNIPIPTLIFKGKEDPSEESRLEAFVYQVRQLWEKKQQAAQQI
;
A
#
# COMPACT_ATOMS: atom_id res chain seq x y z
N MET A 1 1.54 -4.47 10.84
CA MET A 1 2.22 -5.66 11.38
C MET A 1 3.10 -5.34 12.60
N ILE A 2 4.13 -4.48 12.48
CA ILE A 2 5.11 -4.17 13.55
C ILE A 2 4.48 -3.65 14.86
N HIS A 3 3.40 -2.86 14.78
CA HIS A 3 2.65 -2.40 15.96
C HIS A 3 2.09 -3.55 16.80
N LEU A 4 1.59 -4.61 16.16
CA LEU A 4 1.03 -5.78 16.86
C LEU A 4 2.15 -6.65 17.43
N GLN A 5 3.27 -6.81 16.71
CA GLN A 5 4.45 -7.52 17.23
C GLN A 5 5.00 -6.86 18.50
N GLN A 6 4.99 -5.52 18.59
CA GLN A 6 5.39 -4.78 19.79
C GLN A 6 4.50 -5.05 21.01
N LYS A 7 3.24 -5.43 20.78
CA LYS A 7 2.33 -5.85 21.86
C LYS A 7 2.55 -7.31 22.26
N GLY A 8 3.57 -7.98 21.71
CA GLY A 8 3.88 -9.38 21.97
C GLY A 8 2.99 -10.36 21.20
N ILE A 9 2.25 -9.90 20.18
CA ILE A 9 1.40 -10.79 19.39
C ILE A 9 2.29 -11.61 18.44
N PRO A 10 2.18 -12.94 18.45
CA PRO A 10 2.96 -13.81 17.58
C PRO A 10 2.75 -13.50 16.08
N PRO A 11 3.79 -13.57 15.23
CA PRO A 11 3.66 -13.27 13.80
C PRO A 11 2.62 -14.12 13.06
N ASP A 12 2.48 -15.39 13.43
CA ASP A 12 1.49 -16.33 12.92
C ASP A 12 0.05 -15.91 13.27
N GLU A 13 -0.18 -15.40 14.49
CA GLU A 13 -1.47 -14.83 14.88
C GLU A 13 -1.77 -13.51 14.16
N ILE A 14 -0.74 -12.68 13.89
CA ILE A 14 -0.91 -11.48 13.06
C ILE A 14 -1.27 -11.85 11.63
N ALA A 15 -0.58 -12.83 11.03
CA ALA A 15 -0.87 -13.35 9.70
C ALA A 15 -2.27 -13.97 9.63
N PHE A 16 -2.68 -14.67 10.70
CA PHE A 16 -4.03 -15.20 10.79
C PHE A 16 -5.10 -14.10 10.87
N GLY A 17 -4.83 -13.00 11.59
CA GLY A 17 -5.70 -11.82 11.60
C GLY A 17 -5.92 -11.22 10.19
N VAL A 18 -4.91 -11.23 9.33
CA VAL A 18 -5.05 -10.84 7.91
C VAL A 18 -5.98 -11.80 7.17
N CYS A 19 -5.82 -13.11 7.37
CA CYS A 19 -6.71 -14.12 6.78
C CYS A 19 -8.16 -13.93 7.23
N GLN A 20 -8.40 -13.67 8.52
CA GLN A 20 -9.73 -13.37 9.04
C GLN A 20 -10.30 -12.08 8.41
N GLY A 21 -9.49 -11.03 8.27
CA GLY A 21 -9.90 -9.78 7.63
C GLY A 21 -10.33 -9.99 6.17
N LEU A 22 -9.54 -10.73 5.41
CA LEU A 22 -9.85 -11.08 4.02
C LEU A 22 -11.15 -11.88 3.91
N VAL A 23 -11.33 -12.90 4.75
CA VAL A 23 -12.55 -13.72 4.73
C VAL A 23 -13.77 -12.92 5.16
N ARG A 24 -13.69 -12.09 6.20
CA ARG A 24 -14.82 -11.20 6.59
C ARG A 24 -15.23 -10.30 5.43
N ASN A 25 -14.26 -9.68 4.76
CA ASN A 25 -14.52 -8.83 3.60
C ASN A 25 -15.15 -9.62 2.45
N TYR A 26 -14.62 -10.81 2.14
CA TYR A 26 -15.17 -11.72 1.13
C TYR A 26 -16.64 -12.06 1.42
N LEU A 27 -16.95 -12.47 2.65
CA LEU A 27 -18.31 -12.80 3.06
C LEU A 27 -19.23 -11.58 2.98
N ALA A 28 -18.80 -10.41 3.46
CA ALA A 28 -19.62 -9.20 3.40
C ALA A 28 -19.95 -8.77 1.95
N THR A 29 -18.97 -8.87 1.05
CA THR A 29 -19.07 -8.33 -0.33
C THR A 29 -19.70 -9.30 -1.32
N LEU A 30 -19.34 -10.58 -1.26
CA LEU A 30 -19.75 -11.58 -2.26
C LEU A 30 -20.95 -12.39 -1.80
N LEU A 31 -21.06 -12.70 -0.51
CA LEU A 31 -22.19 -13.46 -0.01
C LEU A 31 -23.46 -12.59 0.06
N LYS A 32 -23.31 -11.28 0.31
CA LYS A 32 -24.40 -10.29 0.35
C LYS A 32 -25.59 -10.74 1.22
N GLY A 33 -25.30 -11.37 2.36
CA GLY A 33 -26.32 -11.85 3.30
C GLY A 33 -27.01 -13.17 2.91
N LYS A 34 -26.57 -13.86 1.84
CA LYS A 34 -27.08 -15.18 1.50
C LYS A 34 -26.65 -16.23 2.53
N GLU A 35 -27.53 -17.15 2.86
CA GLU A 35 -27.22 -18.27 3.74
C GLU A 35 -26.44 -19.36 2.99
N LEU A 36 -25.36 -19.86 3.59
CA LEU A 36 -24.57 -20.97 3.04
C LEU A 36 -25.05 -22.29 3.61
N LYS A 37 -25.51 -23.21 2.75
CA LYS A 37 -25.95 -24.55 3.16
C LYS A 37 -24.80 -25.56 3.05
N PRO A 38 -24.37 -26.20 4.15
CA PRO A 38 -23.33 -27.23 4.10
C PRO A 38 -23.77 -28.52 3.38
N PRO A 39 -22.84 -29.29 2.79
CA PRO A 39 -21.39 -29.05 2.78
C PRO A 39 -20.98 -27.93 1.81
N ILE A 40 -19.93 -27.19 2.17
CA ILE A 40 -19.37 -26.11 1.37
C ILE A 40 -18.05 -26.58 0.77
N VAL A 41 -17.86 -26.35 -0.53
CA VAL A 41 -16.58 -26.64 -1.19
C VAL A 41 -15.75 -25.36 -1.27
N PHE A 42 -14.52 -25.39 -0.77
CA PHE A 42 -13.56 -24.30 -0.97
C PHE A 42 -12.60 -24.68 -2.11
N GLY A 43 -12.84 -24.12 -3.29
CA GLY A 43 -12.03 -24.32 -4.49
C GLY A 43 -11.17 -23.10 -4.85
N GLY A 44 -10.25 -23.28 -5.80
CA GLY A 44 -9.26 -22.29 -6.22
C GLY A 44 -7.93 -22.43 -5.49
N GLY A 45 -6.88 -21.81 -6.03
CA GLY A 45 -5.51 -21.92 -5.48
C GLY A 45 -5.37 -21.40 -4.05
N THR A 46 -6.19 -20.44 -3.65
CA THR A 46 -6.21 -19.90 -2.28
C THR A 46 -6.64 -20.94 -1.23
N ALA A 47 -7.31 -22.01 -1.63
CA ALA A 47 -7.64 -23.13 -0.74
C ALA A 47 -6.40 -23.97 -0.33
N ARG A 48 -5.20 -23.67 -0.85
CA ARG A 48 -3.93 -24.20 -0.32
C ARG A 48 -3.46 -23.46 0.94
N ASN A 49 -3.98 -22.25 1.20
CA ASN A 49 -3.59 -21.43 2.34
C ASN A 49 -4.34 -21.87 3.61
N GLN A 50 -3.61 -22.48 4.55
CA GLN A 50 -4.18 -23.00 5.81
C GLN A 50 -4.80 -21.90 6.69
N GLY A 51 -4.26 -20.67 6.65
CA GLY A 51 -4.82 -19.53 7.37
C GLY A 51 -6.20 -19.14 6.84
N LEU A 52 -6.40 -19.13 5.51
CA LEU A 52 -7.71 -18.88 4.91
C LEU A 52 -8.70 -20.01 5.22
N ILE A 53 -8.25 -21.27 5.16
CA ILE A 53 -9.08 -22.43 5.54
C ILE A 53 -9.57 -22.28 6.99
N ARG A 54 -8.65 -22.00 7.92
CA ARG A 54 -8.98 -21.78 9.34
C ARG A 54 -9.96 -20.60 9.49
N ALA A 55 -9.70 -19.48 8.82
CA ALA A 55 -10.53 -18.28 8.90
C ALA A 55 -11.96 -18.52 8.39
N PHE A 56 -12.13 -19.22 7.26
CA PHE A 56 -13.45 -19.61 6.76
C PHE A 56 -14.18 -20.54 7.74
N LYS A 57 -13.50 -21.51 8.34
CA LYS A 57 -14.10 -22.39 9.35
C LYS A 57 -14.61 -21.61 10.56
N GLU A 58 -13.79 -20.73 11.12
CA GLU A 58 -14.14 -19.92 12.28
C GLU A 58 -15.30 -18.96 12.00
N LEU A 59 -15.24 -18.21 10.90
CA LEU A 59 -16.21 -17.16 10.57
C LEU A 59 -17.55 -17.69 10.06
N LEU A 60 -17.56 -18.86 9.45
CA LEU A 60 -18.80 -19.53 9.02
C LEU A 60 -19.38 -20.44 10.11
N HIS A 61 -18.71 -20.55 11.27
CA HIS A 61 -19.09 -21.45 12.36
C HIS A 61 -19.28 -22.91 11.89
N LEU A 62 -18.42 -23.37 10.97
CA LEU A 62 -18.56 -24.69 10.36
C LEU A 62 -17.73 -25.75 11.09
N PRO A 63 -18.30 -26.94 11.36
CA PRO A 63 -17.49 -28.08 11.78
C PRO A 63 -16.54 -28.53 10.65
N SER A 64 -15.38 -29.07 11.01
CA SER A 64 -14.30 -29.44 10.09
C SER A 64 -14.72 -30.35 8.94
N SER A 65 -15.74 -31.19 9.14
CA SER A 65 -16.29 -32.13 8.14
C SER A 65 -17.19 -31.48 7.09
N LYS A 66 -17.53 -30.21 7.24
CA LYS A 66 -18.49 -29.49 6.40
C LYS A 66 -17.86 -28.50 5.42
N LEU A 67 -16.56 -28.19 5.58
CA LEU A 67 -15.77 -27.45 4.60
C LEU A 67 -14.89 -28.44 3.83
N LEU A 68 -15.33 -28.80 2.63
CA LEU A 68 -14.66 -29.75 1.76
C LEU A 68 -13.60 -29.03 0.93
N ILE A 69 -12.38 -29.56 0.99
CA ILE A 69 -11.25 -29.09 0.19
C ILE A 69 -10.84 -30.26 -0.71
N PRO A 70 -11.03 -30.14 -2.03
CA PRO A 70 -10.65 -31.20 -2.95
C PRO A 70 -9.12 -31.35 -3.03
N PRO A 71 -8.59 -32.50 -3.48
CA PRO A 71 -7.14 -32.74 -3.54
C PRO A 71 -6.36 -31.75 -4.42
N SER A 72 -7.00 -31.25 -5.49
CA SER A 72 -6.46 -30.26 -6.43
C SER A 72 -7.43 -29.08 -6.54
N PRO A 73 -7.54 -28.23 -5.51
CA PRO A 73 -8.55 -27.17 -5.46
C PRO A 73 -8.38 -26.13 -6.56
N GLU A 74 -7.16 -25.85 -6.98
CA GLU A 74 -6.85 -25.00 -8.13
C GLU A 74 -7.39 -25.52 -9.47
N LEU A 75 -7.63 -26.83 -9.60
CA LEU A 75 -8.08 -27.45 -10.85
C LEU A 75 -9.58 -27.72 -10.90
N VAL A 76 -10.32 -27.51 -9.81
CA VAL A 76 -11.74 -27.92 -9.69
C VAL A 76 -12.60 -27.39 -10.83
N ALA A 77 -12.45 -26.11 -11.17
CA ALA A 77 -13.21 -25.49 -12.25
C ALA A 77 -12.85 -26.11 -13.62
N ALA A 78 -11.56 -26.33 -13.88
CA ALA A 78 -11.08 -26.95 -15.12
C ALA A 78 -11.54 -28.41 -15.25
N ILE A 79 -11.47 -29.18 -14.16
CA ILE A 79 -11.98 -30.55 -14.10
C ILE A 79 -13.50 -30.57 -14.35
N GLY A 80 -14.24 -29.65 -13.73
CA GLY A 80 -15.68 -29.50 -13.95
C GLY A 80 -16.01 -29.21 -15.42
N ALA A 81 -15.29 -28.26 -16.03
CA ALA A 81 -15.44 -27.93 -17.45
C ALA A 81 -15.11 -29.13 -18.35
N ALA A 82 -14.01 -29.85 -18.07
CA ALA A 82 -13.62 -31.04 -18.82
C ALA A 82 -14.66 -32.17 -18.72
N ARG A 83 -15.22 -32.42 -17.52
CA ARG A 83 -16.28 -33.42 -17.32
C ARG A 83 -17.59 -33.01 -17.99
N ALA A 84 -17.95 -31.73 -17.95
CA ALA A 84 -19.13 -31.24 -18.65
C ALA A 84 -18.98 -31.40 -20.17
N ALA A 85 -17.79 -31.11 -20.70
CA ALA A 85 -17.47 -31.32 -22.11
C ALA A 85 -17.47 -32.82 -22.47
N SER A 86 -16.91 -33.70 -21.63
CA SER A 86 -16.83 -35.14 -21.93
C SER A 86 -18.20 -35.81 -22.09
N GLN A 87 -19.26 -35.22 -21.54
CA GLN A 87 -20.63 -35.73 -21.68
C GLN A 87 -21.29 -35.37 -23.03
N LYS A 88 -20.77 -34.38 -23.76
CA LYS A 88 -21.44 -33.80 -24.95
C LYS A 88 -20.53 -33.54 -26.15
N ALA A 89 -19.21 -33.59 -25.97
CA ALA A 89 -18.26 -33.13 -26.98
C ALA A 89 -17.79 -34.25 -27.92
N LYS A 90 -17.48 -33.86 -29.17
CA LYS A 90 -16.77 -34.71 -30.13
C LYS A 90 -15.25 -34.60 -29.91
N PRO A 91 -14.46 -35.64 -30.24
CA PRO A 91 -13.01 -35.56 -30.17
C PRO A 91 -12.48 -34.41 -31.04
N LEU A 92 -11.65 -33.54 -30.45
CA LEU A 92 -10.93 -32.49 -31.15
C LEU A 92 -9.50 -32.96 -31.37
N SER A 93 -9.00 -32.89 -32.61
CA SER A 93 -7.59 -33.19 -32.86
C SER A 93 -6.70 -32.10 -32.27
N LEU A 94 -5.52 -32.49 -31.78
CA LEU A 94 -4.51 -31.56 -31.28
C LEU A 94 -4.15 -30.47 -32.31
N PHE A 95 -4.10 -30.84 -33.59
CA PHE A 95 -3.84 -29.90 -34.69
C PHE A 95 -4.95 -28.84 -34.82
N ASN A 96 -6.22 -29.25 -34.74
CA ASN A 96 -7.35 -28.32 -34.82
C ASN A 96 -7.45 -27.43 -33.57
N PHE A 97 -7.06 -27.97 -32.40
CA PHE A 97 -6.97 -27.18 -31.17
C PHE A 97 -5.92 -26.08 -31.29
N GLN A 98 -4.69 -26.41 -31.70
CA GLN A 98 -3.61 -25.44 -31.92
C GLN A 98 -4.05 -24.34 -32.88
N LYS A 99 -4.67 -24.71 -34.01
CA LYS A 99 -5.18 -23.74 -34.99
C LYS A 99 -6.24 -22.81 -34.39
N SER A 100 -7.16 -23.34 -33.58
CA SER A 100 -8.24 -22.56 -32.95
C SER A 100 -7.73 -21.59 -31.89
N VAL A 101 -6.75 -21.99 -31.08
CA VAL A 101 -6.11 -21.11 -30.08
C VAL A 101 -5.32 -19.99 -30.76
N THR A 102 -4.68 -20.28 -31.90
CA THR A 102 -3.88 -19.30 -32.64
C THR A 102 -4.74 -18.25 -33.36
N LEU A 103 -5.98 -18.60 -33.75
CA LEU A 103 -6.92 -17.68 -34.40
C LEU A 103 -7.55 -16.67 -33.43
N ASN A 104 -7.72 -17.05 -32.17
CA ASN A 104 -8.15 -16.14 -31.10
C ASN A 104 -6.96 -15.29 -30.61
N LYS A 105 -6.33 -14.54 -31.52
CA LYS A 105 -5.48 -13.42 -31.07
C LYS A 105 -6.39 -12.47 -30.28
N PRO A 106 -6.01 -12.08 -29.05
CA PRO A 106 -6.79 -11.10 -28.31
C PRO A 106 -6.94 -9.86 -29.17
N ASP A 107 -8.18 -9.36 -29.30
CA ASP A 107 -8.43 -8.08 -29.95
C ASP A 107 -7.51 -7.05 -29.30
N LYS A 108 -6.54 -6.54 -30.08
CA LYS A 108 -5.77 -5.36 -29.69
C LYS A 108 -6.73 -4.18 -29.71
N LYS A 109 -7.51 -4.02 -28.64
CA LYS A 109 -8.18 -2.74 -28.41
C LYS A 109 -7.08 -1.73 -28.14
N GLU A 110 -6.93 -0.77 -29.06
CA GLU A 110 -6.09 0.37 -28.80
C GLU A 110 -6.55 1.07 -27.51
N PRO A 111 -5.62 1.49 -26.63
CA PRO A 111 -5.98 2.21 -25.43
C PRO A 111 -6.84 3.43 -25.78
N THR A 112 -7.96 3.59 -25.06
CA THR A 112 -8.88 4.71 -25.25
C THR A 112 -8.32 6.04 -24.76
N SER A 113 -7.18 6.04 -24.07
CA SER A 113 -6.47 7.21 -23.54
C SER A 113 -5.03 6.84 -23.16
N SER A 114 -4.08 7.74 -23.43
CA SER A 114 -2.70 7.66 -22.94
C SER A 114 -2.40 8.85 -22.02
N PHE A 115 -1.54 8.64 -21.03
CA PHE A 115 -1.01 9.73 -20.22
C PHE A 115 0.19 10.39 -20.93
N PRO A 116 0.54 11.65 -20.58
CA PRO A 116 1.79 12.23 -21.03
C PRO A 116 2.98 11.42 -20.50
N SER A 117 4.06 11.36 -21.28
CA SER A 117 5.35 10.81 -20.84
C SER A 117 5.81 11.48 -19.55
N LEU A 118 6.46 10.70 -18.69
CA LEU A 118 7.21 11.28 -17.57
C LEU A 118 8.34 12.14 -18.16
N VAL A 119 8.56 13.32 -17.56
CA VAL A 119 9.75 14.12 -17.83
C VAL A 119 10.99 13.38 -17.33
N PRO A 120 12.18 13.60 -17.94
CA PRO A 120 13.43 13.02 -17.46
C PRO A 120 13.58 13.28 -15.96
N LEU A 121 13.95 12.22 -15.23
CA LEU A 121 14.18 12.34 -13.78
C LEU A 121 15.26 13.42 -13.55
N PRO A 122 14.99 14.42 -12.70
CA PRO A 122 16.03 15.34 -12.29
C PRO A 122 17.15 14.54 -11.63
N GLN A 123 18.41 14.95 -11.83
CA GLN A 123 19.52 14.38 -11.07
C GLN A 123 19.29 14.70 -9.60
N THR A 124 18.85 13.72 -8.81
CA THR A 124 18.70 13.87 -7.37
C THR A 124 20.07 14.20 -6.78
N PRO A 125 20.22 15.24 -5.95
CA PRO A 125 21.51 15.55 -5.34
C PRO A 125 22.00 14.40 -4.44
N GLN A 126 23.16 13.89 -4.84
CA GLN A 126 24.27 13.23 -4.14
C GLN A 126 24.02 12.20 -3.01
N GLU A 127 24.76 11.10 -3.15
CA GLU A 127 25.05 10.09 -2.13
C GLU A 127 25.11 10.66 -0.71
N GLU A 128 24.57 9.91 0.25
CA GLU A 128 24.61 10.29 1.65
C GLU A 128 26.04 10.68 2.06
N PRO A 129 26.22 11.82 2.75
CA PRO A 129 27.55 12.28 3.09
C PRO A 129 28.26 11.22 3.93
N THR A 130 29.43 10.79 3.46
CA THR A 130 30.36 9.95 4.23
C THR A 130 31.63 10.74 4.55
N PRO A 131 31.55 11.73 5.45
CA PRO A 131 32.75 12.45 5.87
C PRO A 131 33.72 11.46 6.53
N ARG A 132 35.00 11.54 6.17
CA ARG A 132 36.08 10.92 6.97
C ARG A 132 36.24 11.75 8.24
N LEU A 133 36.09 11.12 9.40
CA LEU A 133 36.23 11.82 10.66
C LEU A 133 37.71 12.07 10.97
N THR A 134 38.04 13.29 11.39
CA THR A 134 39.39 13.70 11.79
C THR A 134 39.53 13.94 13.29
N ARG A 135 38.41 13.85 14.03
CA ARG A 135 38.32 14.13 15.47
C ARG A 135 37.15 13.37 16.09
N GLN A 136 37.13 13.28 17.42
CA GLN A 136 35.99 12.75 18.17
C GLN A 136 34.75 13.65 17.99
N ILE A 137 33.59 13.05 17.74
CA ILE A 137 32.35 13.75 17.38
C ILE A 137 31.27 13.43 18.39
N LYS A 138 30.59 14.49 18.86
CA LYS A 138 29.35 14.36 19.64
C LYS A 138 28.18 14.41 18.68
N ALA A 139 27.35 13.37 18.66
CA ALA A 139 26.24 13.28 17.73
C ALA A 139 24.96 12.78 18.40
N TYR A 140 23.83 13.08 17.77
CA TYR A 140 22.53 12.55 18.13
C TYR A 140 22.14 11.47 17.12
N LEU A 141 21.51 10.40 17.61
CA LEU A 141 21.07 9.29 16.79
C LEU A 141 19.55 9.29 16.67
N GLY A 142 19.03 9.55 15.48
CA GLY A 142 17.64 9.35 15.12
C GLY A 142 17.44 7.95 14.52
N ILE A 143 16.41 7.24 14.94
CA ILE A 143 16.06 5.91 14.40
C ILE A 143 14.58 5.86 14.08
N ASP A 144 14.27 5.61 12.82
CA ASP A 144 12.90 5.39 12.34
C ASP A 144 12.71 3.91 12.03
N VAL A 145 11.88 3.23 12.82
CA VAL A 145 11.57 1.80 12.63
C VAL A 145 10.22 1.65 11.93
N GLY A 146 10.25 1.57 10.61
CA GLY A 146 9.10 1.27 9.77
C GLY A 146 8.84 -0.23 9.59
N SER A 147 7.73 -0.56 8.93
CA SER A 147 7.37 -1.93 8.58
C SER A 147 8.20 -2.52 7.44
N VAL A 148 8.60 -1.67 6.49
CA VAL A 148 9.41 -2.06 5.33
C VAL A 148 10.89 -1.74 5.54
N SER A 149 11.20 -0.60 6.15
CA SER A 149 12.58 -0.15 6.39
C SER A 149 12.82 0.33 7.82
N THR A 150 14.09 0.27 8.22
CA THR A 150 14.61 0.86 9.45
C THR A 150 15.71 1.84 9.04
N ASN A 151 15.52 3.10 9.37
CA ASN A 151 16.44 4.17 8.99
C ASN A 151 17.18 4.70 10.22
N PHE A 152 18.47 4.94 10.08
CA PHE A 152 19.29 5.62 11.08
C PHE A 152 19.76 6.94 10.51
N ALA A 153 19.73 7.99 11.32
CA ALA A 153 20.28 9.29 10.99
C ALA A 153 21.18 9.74 12.14
N LEU A 154 22.47 9.83 11.88
CA LEU A 154 23.45 10.38 12.81
C LEU A 154 23.63 11.86 12.49
N VAL A 155 23.33 12.75 13.44
CA VAL A 155 23.31 14.20 13.22
C VAL A 155 24.16 14.95 14.24
N GLU A 156 24.79 16.05 13.82
CA GLU A 156 25.44 16.99 14.72
C GLU A 156 24.40 17.85 15.48
N ARG A 157 24.85 18.63 16.47
CA ARG A 157 23.98 19.48 17.28
C ARG A 157 23.23 20.52 16.44
N GLU A 158 23.86 20.99 15.38
CA GLU A 158 23.34 21.99 14.46
C GLU A 158 22.35 21.38 13.44
N GLY A 159 22.06 20.08 13.53
CA GLY A 159 21.11 19.38 12.65
C GLY A 159 21.73 18.89 11.34
N LYS A 160 23.04 19.03 11.16
CA LYS A 160 23.76 18.52 9.98
C LYS A 160 23.85 17.00 10.01
N LEU A 161 23.46 16.34 8.93
CA LEU A 161 23.59 14.89 8.76
C LEU A 161 25.06 14.48 8.63
N ILE A 162 25.52 13.60 9.51
CA ILE A 162 26.83 12.94 9.45
C ILE A 162 26.75 11.67 8.61
N THR A 163 25.69 10.88 8.79
CA THR A 163 25.47 9.65 8.05
C THR A 163 24.03 9.19 8.16
N GLY A 164 23.50 8.71 7.04
CA GLY A 164 22.28 7.93 7.01
C GLY A 164 22.60 6.43 6.90
N ILE A 165 21.65 5.60 7.31
CA ILE A 165 21.68 4.16 7.01
C ILE A 165 20.25 3.73 6.75
N TYR A 166 20.01 3.17 5.57
CA TYR A 166 18.74 2.54 5.20
C TYR A 166 18.88 1.02 5.26
N LEU A 167 18.06 0.34 6.06
CA LEU A 167 18.00 -1.12 6.12
C LEU A 167 16.59 -1.61 5.85
N ALA A 168 16.45 -2.75 5.17
CA ALA A 168 15.15 -3.42 5.08
C ALA A 168 14.79 -4.04 6.45
N THR A 169 13.59 -3.76 6.95
CA THR A 169 13.10 -4.32 8.22
C THR A 169 12.75 -5.80 8.07
N GLN A 170 12.13 -6.20 6.94
CA GLN A 170 11.70 -7.57 6.65
C GLN A 170 10.92 -8.25 7.78
N GLY A 171 10.07 -7.49 8.50
CA GLY A 171 9.34 -7.99 9.66
C GLY A 171 10.21 -8.37 10.87
N GLN A 172 11.52 -8.08 10.83
CA GLN A 172 12.53 -8.40 11.83
C GLN A 172 13.20 -7.13 12.39
N PRO A 173 12.44 -6.23 13.05
CA PRO A 173 12.95 -4.93 13.50
C PRO A 173 14.13 -5.03 14.46
N LEU A 174 14.18 -6.06 15.31
CA LEU A 174 15.30 -6.27 16.22
C LEU A 174 16.62 -6.54 15.48
N GLN A 175 16.57 -7.31 14.40
CA GLN A 175 17.76 -7.62 13.61
C GLN A 175 18.21 -6.40 12.80
N ALA A 176 17.27 -5.66 12.21
CA ALA A 176 17.57 -4.40 11.53
C ALA A 176 18.23 -3.39 12.48
N LEU A 177 17.72 -3.28 13.71
CA LEU A 177 18.31 -2.43 14.74
C LEU A 177 19.76 -2.84 15.07
N ARG A 178 19.98 -4.13 15.32
CA ARG A 178 21.31 -4.68 15.63
C ARG A 178 22.30 -4.45 14.48
N ARG A 179 21.88 -4.70 13.24
CA ARG A 179 22.71 -4.51 12.05
C ARG A 179 23.06 -3.05 11.83
N GLY A 180 22.10 -2.13 11.98
CA GLY A 180 22.35 -0.70 11.85
C GLY A 180 23.32 -0.18 12.89
N TRP A 181 23.17 -0.63 14.14
CA TRP A 181 24.11 -0.31 15.21
C TRP A 181 25.52 -0.83 14.93
N GLN A 182 25.65 -2.09 14.47
CA GLN A 182 26.95 -2.66 14.07
C GLN A 182 27.62 -1.84 12.97
N ILE A 183 26.87 -1.38 11.96
CA ILE A 183 27.41 -0.52 10.90
C ILE A 183 27.95 0.78 11.46
N ILE A 184 27.21 1.45 12.36
CA ILE A 184 27.66 2.69 13.02
C ILE A 184 28.94 2.44 13.82
N GLN A 185 28.98 1.36 14.61
CA GLN A 185 30.14 1.00 15.41
C GLN A 185 31.36 0.70 14.54
N THR A 186 31.22 -0.05 13.45
CA THR A 186 32.31 -0.34 12.53
C THR A 186 32.83 0.92 11.84
N LYS A 187 31.94 1.85 11.48
CA LYS A 187 32.30 3.05 10.73
C LYS A 187 33.02 4.10 11.60
N TYR A 188 32.62 4.23 12.86
CA TYR A 188 33.07 5.34 13.71
C TYR A 188 33.76 4.92 15.01
N GLY A 189 33.46 3.73 15.53
CA GLY A 189 34.06 3.19 16.75
C GLY A 189 34.08 4.21 17.89
N ASP A 190 35.25 4.34 18.53
CA ASP A 190 35.47 5.22 19.68
C ASP A 190 35.51 6.72 19.34
N GLN A 191 35.56 7.06 18.04
CA GLN A 191 35.51 8.45 17.59
C GLN A 191 34.10 9.03 17.71
N LEU A 192 33.08 8.20 17.93
CA LEU A 192 31.70 8.63 18.07
C LEU A 192 31.24 8.61 19.52
N LYS A 193 30.81 9.78 20.01
CA LYS A 193 30.08 9.92 21.27
C LYS A 193 28.63 10.25 20.99
N ILE A 194 27.73 9.28 21.20
CA ILE A 194 26.30 9.54 21.17
C ILE A 194 25.92 10.34 22.42
N VAL A 195 25.33 11.52 22.23
CA VAL A 195 24.88 12.41 23.31
C VAL A 195 23.36 12.45 23.46
N GLY A 196 22.64 11.81 22.54
CA GLY A 196 21.21 11.59 22.66
C GLY A 196 20.67 10.68 21.56
N ILE A 197 19.59 9.97 21.86
CA ILE A 197 18.92 9.02 20.97
C ILE A 197 17.43 9.37 20.89
N GLY A 198 16.94 9.54 19.66
CA GLY A 198 15.53 9.70 19.33
C GLY A 198 15.03 8.52 18.52
N THR A 199 13.83 8.00 18.85
CA THR A 199 13.20 6.91 18.10
C THR A 199 11.81 7.29 17.61
N THR A 200 11.48 6.83 16.39
CA THR A 200 10.22 7.11 15.70
C THR A 200 9.79 5.92 14.82
N GLY A 201 8.68 6.09 14.11
CA GLY A 201 8.08 5.07 13.27
C GLY A 201 7.15 4.12 14.01
N SER A 202 6.66 3.13 13.27
CA SER A 202 5.78 2.09 13.80
C SER A 202 6.42 1.29 14.94
N GLY A 203 7.74 1.04 14.88
CA GLY A 203 8.56 0.27 15.82
C GLY A 203 9.28 1.07 16.91
N ARG A 204 8.96 2.36 17.05
CA ARG A 204 9.66 3.29 17.97
C ARG A 204 9.77 2.83 19.40
N HIS A 205 8.73 2.18 19.95
CA HIS A 205 8.72 1.79 21.36
C HIS A 205 9.64 0.59 21.60
N LEU A 206 9.75 -0.32 20.63
CA LEU A 206 10.73 -1.40 20.66
C LEU A 206 12.15 -0.82 20.64
N ALA A 207 12.47 0.02 19.65
CA ALA A 207 13.78 0.65 19.55
C ALA A 207 14.13 1.48 20.79
N GLY A 208 13.18 2.31 21.25
CA GLY A 208 13.38 3.18 22.40
C GLY A 208 13.66 2.42 23.69
N ARG A 209 13.00 1.27 23.92
CA ARG A 209 13.31 0.43 25.09
C ARG A 209 14.66 -0.27 24.98
N LEU A 210 14.98 -0.81 23.81
CA LEU A 210 16.23 -1.55 23.59
C LEU A 210 17.47 -0.65 23.69
N LEU A 211 17.36 0.56 23.18
CA LEU A 211 18.47 1.52 23.10
C LEU A 211 18.43 2.55 24.24
N GLN A 212 17.46 2.44 25.16
CA GLN A 212 17.21 3.42 26.23
C GLN A 212 17.14 4.84 25.68
N ALA A 213 16.36 5.03 24.62
CA ALA A 213 16.29 6.31 23.91
C ALA A 213 15.76 7.42 24.82
N ASP A 214 16.40 8.59 24.75
CA ASP A 214 16.00 9.77 25.50
C ASP A 214 14.61 10.27 25.10
N VAL A 215 14.25 10.11 23.82
CA VAL A 215 12.96 10.53 23.30
C VAL A 215 12.36 9.49 22.37
N ILE A 216 11.08 9.20 22.60
CA ILE A 216 10.23 8.40 21.71
C ILE A 216 9.13 9.32 21.15
N ARG A 217 9.11 9.53 19.83
CA ARG A 217 8.11 10.41 19.16
C ARG A 217 7.34 9.68 18.08
N ASN A 218 6.12 10.16 17.84
CA ASN A 218 5.31 9.71 16.72
C ASN A 218 5.93 10.17 15.40
N GLU A 219 5.80 9.35 14.36
CA GLU A 219 6.32 9.59 13.01
C GLU A 219 5.78 10.87 12.39
N ILE A 220 4.51 11.23 12.63
CA ILE A 220 3.93 12.48 12.12
C ILE A 220 4.70 13.71 12.65
N THR A 221 5.00 13.71 13.96
CA THR A 221 5.74 14.81 14.59
C THR A 221 7.20 14.80 14.17
N ALA A 222 7.83 13.62 14.12
CA ALA A 222 9.21 13.48 13.69
C ALA A 222 9.41 13.94 12.23
N GLN A 223 8.47 13.59 11.33
CA GLN A 223 8.47 14.00 9.93
C GLN A 223 8.44 15.53 9.79
N LEU A 224 7.52 16.19 10.52
CA LEU A 224 7.44 17.64 10.54
C LEU A 224 8.74 18.26 11.06
N GLN A 225 9.26 17.79 12.20
CA GLN A 225 10.49 18.32 12.78
C GLN A 225 11.71 18.12 11.86
N GLY A 226 11.76 17.01 11.11
CA GLY A 226 12.79 16.78 10.10
C GLY A 226 12.64 17.65 8.85
N THR A 227 11.42 18.09 8.53
CA THR A 227 11.13 18.88 7.32
C THR A 227 11.36 20.37 7.53
N LEU A 228 11.02 20.92 8.70
CA LEU A 228 11.07 22.36 8.98
C LEU A 228 12.43 23.04 8.75
N PRO A 229 13.60 22.41 9.05
CA PRO A 229 14.90 23.02 8.76
C PRO A 229 15.16 23.27 7.27
N PHE A 230 14.60 22.43 6.39
CA PHE A 230 14.76 22.55 4.94
C PHE A 230 13.66 23.39 4.31
N PHE A 231 12.43 23.25 4.82
CA PHE A 231 11.25 23.92 4.28
C PHE A 231 10.44 24.59 5.40
N PRO A 232 10.89 25.76 5.90
CA PRO A 232 10.23 26.44 7.03
C PRO A 232 8.78 26.86 6.75
N GLN A 233 8.43 27.06 5.48
CA GLN A 233 7.11 27.48 5.03
C GLN A 233 6.22 26.31 4.57
N VAL A 234 6.61 25.07 4.84
CA VAL A 234 5.84 23.90 4.42
C VAL A 234 4.42 23.96 4.99
N ASP A 235 3.41 23.86 4.11
CA ASP A 235 2.01 23.79 4.48
C ASP A 235 1.46 22.35 4.44
N THR A 236 2.10 21.48 3.67
CA THR A 236 1.64 20.11 3.43
C THR A 236 2.82 19.17 3.24
N ILE A 237 2.79 18.02 3.92
CA ILE A 237 3.73 16.93 3.75
C ILE A 237 2.97 15.69 3.27
N PHE A 238 3.42 15.12 2.16
CA PHE A 238 3.02 13.78 1.72
C PHE A 238 4.18 12.82 1.97
N GLU A 239 3.89 11.72 2.64
CA GLU A 239 4.84 10.61 2.81
C GLU A 239 4.22 9.34 2.24
N ILE A 240 4.94 8.71 1.32
CA ILE A 240 4.51 7.48 0.66
C ILE A 240 5.46 6.39 1.12
N GLY A 241 5.02 5.64 2.11
CA GLY A 241 5.77 4.53 2.67
C GLY A 241 5.58 3.25 1.86
N GLY A 242 6.16 2.17 2.37
CA GLY A 242 6.06 0.86 1.74
C GLY A 242 4.70 0.18 1.92
N GLN A 243 4.00 0.43 3.03
CA GLN A 243 2.69 -0.21 3.34
C GLN A 243 1.56 0.78 3.61
N ASP A 244 1.90 2.04 3.85
CA ASP A 244 0.96 3.10 4.14
C ASP A 244 1.42 4.39 3.45
N SER A 245 0.50 5.34 3.40
CA SER A 245 0.77 6.68 2.89
C SER A 245 0.09 7.69 3.80
N LYS A 246 0.75 8.82 3.99
CA LYS A 246 0.41 9.82 4.97
C LYS A 246 0.32 11.18 4.32
N TYR A 247 -0.66 11.93 4.79
CA TYR A 247 -0.85 13.34 4.51
C TYR A 247 -0.80 14.09 5.83
N ILE A 248 -0.04 15.18 5.88
CA ILE A 248 0.10 16.04 7.05
C ILE A 248 -0.11 17.48 6.61
N ALA A 249 -1.16 18.13 7.11
CA ALA A 249 -1.37 19.56 6.98
C ALA A 249 -0.60 20.28 8.09
N VAL A 250 0.15 21.30 7.71
CA VAL A 250 1.01 22.10 8.57
C VAL A 250 0.54 23.55 8.55
N ASP A 251 0.49 24.16 9.72
CA ASP A 251 0.16 25.57 9.91
C ASP A 251 1.18 26.20 10.86
N HIS A 252 1.95 27.16 10.36
CA HIS A 252 3.01 27.85 11.10
C HIS A 252 3.93 26.89 11.89
N GLY A 253 4.41 25.83 11.23
CA GLY A 253 5.30 24.84 11.84
C GLY A 253 4.65 23.89 12.85
N ARG A 254 3.31 23.84 12.89
CA ARG A 254 2.54 22.92 13.74
C ARG A 254 1.64 22.03 12.89
N ILE A 255 1.38 20.81 13.36
CA ILE A 255 0.44 19.91 12.69
C ILE A 255 -0.97 20.45 12.88
N LYS A 256 -1.62 20.87 11.79
CA LYS A 256 -3.03 21.25 11.76
C LYS A 256 -3.92 20.01 11.64
N ASP A 257 -3.52 19.09 10.78
CA ASP A 257 -4.30 17.89 10.47
C ASP A 257 -3.41 16.79 9.88
N PHE A 258 -3.86 15.54 9.92
CA PHE A 258 -3.23 14.44 9.21
C PHE A 258 -4.25 13.36 8.82
N THR A 259 -3.93 12.58 7.77
CA THR A 259 -4.65 11.36 7.43
C THR A 259 -3.67 10.28 6.96
N MET A 260 -4.09 9.01 7.10
CA MET A 260 -3.26 7.87 6.73
C MET A 260 -4.10 6.73 6.15
N ASN A 261 -3.62 6.16 5.05
CA ASN A 261 -4.09 4.89 4.52
C ASN A 261 -3.50 3.75 5.36
N LYS A 262 -4.35 2.87 5.93
CA LYS A 262 -3.90 1.76 6.80
C LYS A 262 -4.06 0.34 6.22
N ILE A 263 -4.75 0.19 5.08
CA ILE A 263 -5.23 -1.13 4.60
C ILE A 263 -4.96 -1.32 3.11
N CYS A 264 -4.92 -0.24 2.33
CA CYS A 264 -4.84 -0.33 0.89
C CYS A 264 -3.39 -0.29 0.43
N ALA A 265 -2.93 -1.31 -0.29
CA ALA A 265 -1.63 -1.28 -0.95
C ALA A 265 -1.58 -0.19 -2.05
N ALA A 266 -2.73 0.22 -2.59
CA ALA A 266 -2.81 1.25 -3.61
C ALA A 266 -2.16 2.55 -3.14
N GLY A 267 -1.19 3.03 -3.91
CA GLY A 267 -0.47 4.28 -3.62
C GLY A 267 0.63 4.15 -2.56
N THR A 268 1.18 2.94 -2.39
CA THR A 268 2.33 2.64 -1.51
C THR A 268 3.43 1.91 -2.29
N GLY A 269 4.62 1.80 -1.71
CA GLY A 269 5.75 1.11 -2.33
C GLY A 269 5.50 -0.37 -2.61
N SER A 270 4.76 -1.09 -1.76
CA SER A 270 4.49 -2.53 -1.97
C SER A 270 3.67 -2.79 -3.23
N PHE A 271 2.79 -1.86 -3.60
CA PHE A 271 2.06 -1.98 -4.86
C PHE A 271 2.99 -1.96 -6.07
N LEU A 272 3.95 -1.03 -6.09
CA LEU A 272 4.94 -0.99 -7.17
C LEU A 272 5.75 -2.29 -7.22
N GLU A 273 5.94 -2.95 -6.09
CA GLU A 273 6.82 -4.12 -5.97
C GLU A 273 6.10 -5.32 -6.55
N GLU A 274 4.85 -5.52 -6.13
CA GLU A 274 3.92 -6.50 -6.69
C GLU A 274 3.70 -6.31 -8.19
N GLN A 275 3.74 -5.07 -8.71
CA GLN A 275 3.60 -4.83 -10.15
C GLN A 275 4.90 -5.07 -10.93
N ALA A 276 6.06 -4.89 -10.30
CA ALA A 276 7.36 -5.04 -10.95
C ALA A 276 7.82 -6.50 -11.03
N GLU A 277 7.52 -7.28 -9.98
CA GLU A 277 7.95 -8.68 -9.81
C GLU A 277 7.57 -9.59 -10.99
N PRO A 278 6.34 -9.56 -11.55
CA PRO A 278 5.97 -10.38 -12.71
C PRO A 278 6.78 -10.10 -13.97
N PHE A 279 7.35 -8.89 -14.09
CA PHE A 279 8.20 -8.49 -15.22
C PHE A 279 9.70 -8.68 -14.92
N GLY A 280 10.05 -9.22 -13.75
CA GLY A 280 11.44 -9.37 -13.32
C GLY A 280 12.17 -8.05 -13.11
N LEU A 281 11.43 -6.95 -12.88
CA LEU A 281 12.01 -5.62 -12.68
C LEU A 281 12.26 -5.37 -11.19
N ASN A 282 13.43 -4.83 -10.87
CA ASN A 282 13.69 -4.33 -9.53
C ASN A 282 13.04 -2.95 -9.34
N ILE A 283 12.33 -2.72 -8.23
CA ILE A 283 11.88 -1.38 -7.86
C ILE A 283 13.07 -0.41 -7.80
N LYS A 284 14.16 -0.87 -7.18
CA LYS A 284 15.34 -0.04 -6.96
C LYS A 284 16.08 0.06 -8.29
N GLU A 285 16.38 1.30 -8.69
CA GLU A 285 17.19 1.67 -9.85
C GLU A 285 16.55 1.39 -11.23
N GLU A 286 15.83 0.27 -11.40
CA GLU A 286 15.31 -0.14 -12.71
C GLU A 286 13.92 0.42 -13.00
N PHE A 287 12.96 0.25 -12.08
CA PHE A 287 11.56 0.56 -12.34
C PHE A 287 11.32 2.00 -12.79
N ALA A 288 11.88 2.98 -12.06
CA ALA A 288 11.72 4.40 -12.40
C ALA A 288 12.36 4.75 -13.74
N THR A 289 13.53 4.16 -14.03
CA THR A 289 14.27 4.36 -15.28
C THR A 289 13.52 3.78 -16.49
N VAL A 290 12.89 2.62 -16.33
CA VAL A 290 12.06 1.99 -17.37
C VAL A 290 10.77 2.80 -17.55
N ALA A 291 10.10 3.17 -16.47
CA ALA A 291 8.89 3.99 -16.50
C ALA A 291 9.13 5.34 -17.19
N SER A 292 10.26 6.01 -16.92
CA SER A 292 10.58 7.32 -17.50
C SER A 292 10.86 7.30 -18.99
N LYS A 293 11.15 6.14 -19.57
CA LYS A 293 11.34 5.97 -21.03
C LYS A 293 10.03 5.80 -21.78
N SER A 294 8.90 5.64 -21.07
CA SER A 294 7.60 5.44 -21.71
C SER A 294 7.11 6.71 -22.38
N THR A 295 6.95 6.67 -23.70
CA THR A 295 6.41 7.79 -24.49
C THR A 295 4.88 7.78 -24.59
N HIS A 296 4.25 6.64 -24.32
CA HIS A 296 2.79 6.43 -24.40
C HIS A 296 2.28 5.54 -23.25
N PRO A 297 2.34 6.01 -21.98
CA PRO A 297 1.86 5.24 -20.84
C PRO A 297 0.37 4.91 -20.93
N TYR A 298 0.03 3.64 -20.67
CA TYR A 298 -1.32 3.09 -20.74
C TYR A 298 -2.18 3.54 -19.55
N ASP A 299 -3.42 3.96 -19.80
CA ASP A 299 -4.37 4.25 -18.73
C ASP A 299 -5.00 2.97 -18.16
N LEU A 300 -4.49 2.55 -17.01
CA LEU A 300 -4.98 1.37 -16.29
C LEU A 300 -6.25 1.65 -15.46
N GLY A 301 -6.77 2.88 -15.53
CA GLY A 301 -7.91 3.36 -14.75
C GLY A 301 -7.58 3.54 -13.26
N SER A 302 -8.62 3.63 -12.44
CA SER A 302 -8.55 3.90 -10.99
C SER A 302 -9.25 2.84 -10.14
N ARG A 303 -9.35 1.61 -10.67
CA ARG A 303 -9.98 0.48 -9.98
C ARG A 303 -9.04 -0.10 -8.90
N CYS A 304 -9.55 -0.95 -8.02
CA CYS A 304 -8.73 -1.64 -7.01
C CYS A 304 -7.53 -2.35 -7.67
N THR A 305 -6.39 -2.41 -6.97
CA THR A 305 -5.12 -3.03 -7.44
C THR A 305 -5.32 -4.45 -7.98
N VAL A 306 -6.19 -5.23 -7.34
CA VAL A 306 -6.57 -6.59 -7.76
C VAL A 306 -7.18 -6.63 -9.17
N PHE A 307 -7.93 -5.60 -9.56
CA PHE A 307 -8.50 -5.51 -10.91
C PHE A 307 -7.53 -4.86 -11.92
N MET A 308 -6.57 -4.07 -11.44
CA MET A 308 -5.53 -3.50 -12.30
C MET A 308 -4.59 -4.59 -12.84
N GLU A 309 -4.33 -5.66 -12.08
CA GLU A 309 -3.53 -6.80 -12.53
C GLU A 309 -4.04 -7.37 -13.87
N SER A 310 -5.37 -7.50 -14.01
CA SER A 310 -5.99 -7.97 -15.26
C SER A 310 -5.79 -7.03 -16.44
N GLU A 311 -5.74 -5.72 -16.19
CA GLU A 311 -5.47 -4.72 -17.24
C GLU A 311 -3.96 -4.63 -17.55
N LEU A 312 -3.09 -4.82 -16.56
CA LEU A 312 -1.63 -4.93 -16.75
C LEU A 312 -1.26 -6.10 -17.64
N VAL A 313 -1.85 -7.28 -17.40
CA VAL A 313 -1.63 -8.47 -18.25
C VAL A 313 -2.08 -8.21 -19.70
N ARG A 314 -3.09 -7.35 -19.90
CA ARG A 314 -3.52 -6.93 -21.24
C ARG A 314 -2.63 -5.86 -21.86
N ALA A 315 -2.08 -4.97 -21.05
CA ALA A 315 -1.39 -3.76 -21.49
C ALA A 315 0.14 -3.87 -21.53
N SER A 316 0.75 -4.86 -20.86
CA SER A 316 2.21 -5.01 -20.69
C SER A 316 2.90 -3.67 -20.37
N SER A 317 2.37 -2.91 -19.40
CA SER A 317 2.75 -1.50 -19.14
C SER A 317 2.62 -1.10 -17.65
N ILE A 318 3.37 -0.07 -17.24
CA ILE A 318 3.55 0.41 -15.84
C ILE A 318 2.43 1.36 -15.37
N CYS A 319 1.98 1.24 -14.10
CA CYS A 319 0.92 2.06 -13.47
C CYS A 319 1.38 3.42 -12.92
N PHE A 320 0.67 4.51 -13.29
CA PHE A 320 0.84 5.86 -12.70
C PHE A 320 -0.32 6.30 -11.75
N ASN A 321 -1.52 5.73 -11.89
CA ASN A 321 -2.75 6.31 -11.31
C ASN A 321 -2.97 6.11 -9.80
N CYS A 322 -2.36 5.10 -9.17
CA CYS A 322 -2.61 4.82 -7.74
C CYS A 322 -2.04 5.90 -6.80
N LEU A 323 -0.95 6.58 -7.21
CA LEU A 323 -0.35 7.67 -6.45
C LEU A 323 -1.26 8.90 -6.40
N LEU A 324 -1.85 9.25 -7.56
CA LEU A 324 -2.78 10.36 -7.71
C LEU A 324 -4.07 10.16 -6.91
N GLY A 325 -4.55 8.91 -6.79
CA GLY A 325 -5.73 8.58 -6.00
C GLY A 325 -5.54 8.85 -4.50
N THR A 326 -4.36 8.57 -3.96
CA THR A 326 -4.04 8.84 -2.54
C THR A 326 -4.00 10.34 -2.26
N VAL A 327 -3.32 11.10 -3.11
CA VAL A 327 -3.25 12.57 -3.03
C VAL A 327 -4.65 13.18 -3.15
N SER A 328 -5.44 12.73 -4.14
CA SER A 328 -6.82 13.20 -4.35
C SER A 328 -7.73 12.88 -3.16
N GLY A 329 -7.60 11.68 -2.56
CA GLY A 329 -8.35 11.30 -1.37
C GLY A 329 -8.01 12.14 -0.16
N ALA A 330 -6.72 12.41 0.06
CA ALA A 330 -6.25 13.27 1.15
C ALA A 330 -6.73 14.73 0.99
N ILE A 331 -6.63 15.28 -0.22
CA ILE A 331 -7.13 16.63 -0.54
C ILE A 331 -8.65 16.68 -0.38
N ALA A 332 -9.38 15.70 -0.91
CA ALA A 332 -10.83 15.62 -0.76
C ALA A 332 -11.21 15.60 0.73
N GLN A 333 -10.52 14.82 1.56
CA GLN A 333 -10.78 14.79 2.99
C GLN A 333 -10.52 16.14 3.69
N LYS A 334 -9.49 16.88 3.27
CA LYS A 334 -9.24 18.25 3.74
C LYS A 334 -10.38 19.19 3.35
N ILE A 335 -10.77 19.22 2.07
CA ILE A 335 -11.88 20.04 1.57
C ILE A 335 -13.17 19.69 2.33
N ARG A 336 -13.46 18.40 2.56
CA ARG A 336 -14.62 18.01 3.37
C ARG A 336 -14.57 18.66 4.75
N ARG A 337 -13.43 18.63 5.46
CA ARG A 337 -13.32 19.25 6.78
C ARG A 337 -13.46 20.77 6.75
N ASP A 338 -12.73 21.43 5.85
CA ASP A 338 -12.73 22.89 5.74
C ASP A 338 -14.13 23.43 5.33
N PHE A 339 -14.94 22.61 4.66
CA PHE A 339 -16.28 22.97 4.20
C PHE A 339 -17.42 22.14 4.85
N GLN A 340 -17.32 21.88 6.17
CA GLN A 340 -18.40 21.27 6.99
C GLN A 340 -18.94 19.93 6.46
N ASN A 341 -18.03 19.01 6.12
CA ASN A 341 -18.29 17.71 5.51
C ASN A 341 -19.16 17.79 4.25
N ILE A 342 -18.91 18.81 3.40
CA ILE A 342 -19.55 18.87 2.08
C ILE A 342 -19.35 17.54 1.34
N PRO A 343 -20.37 16.96 0.69
CA PRO A 343 -20.16 15.76 -0.09
C PRO A 343 -19.24 16.13 -1.24
N ILE A 344 -18.25 15.29 -1.53
CA ILE A 344 -17.39 15.43 -2.71
C ILE A 344 -17.48 14.14 -3.49
N PRO A 345 -17.95 14.15 -4.74
CA PRO A 345 -17.99 12.97 -5.57
C PRO A 345 -16.59 12.75 -6.14
N THR A 346 -16.08 11.53 -6.06
CA THR A 346 -14.89 11.15 -6.82
C THR A 346 -15.38 10.70 -8.19
N LEU A 347 -15.38 11.63 -9.16
CA LEU A 347 -15.67 11.33 -10.55
C LEU A 347 -14.38 10.89 -11.23
N ILE A 348 -14.40 9.69 -11.81
CA ILE A 348 -13.29 9.16 -12.59
C ILE A 348 -13.68 9.42 -14.04
N PHE A 349 -13.04 10.35 -14.71
CA PHE A 349 -13.38 10.63 -16.11
C PHE A 349 -12.89 9.48 -16.99
N LYS A 350 -13.77 8.53 -17.29
CA LYS A 350 -13.55 7.55 -18.36
C LYS A 350 -14.31 8.05 -19.57
N GLY A 351 -13.65 8.19 -20.72
CA GLY A 351 -14.22 8.80 -21.93
C GLY A 351 -15.43 8.09 -22.57
N LYS A 352 -16.17 7.25 -21.85
CA LYS A 352 -17.45 6.67 -22.24
C LYS A 352 -18.42 6.67 -21.06
N GLU A 353 -19.67 7.05 -21.33
CA GLU A 353 -20.78 7.05 -20.38
C GLU A 353 -20.96 5.64 -19.76
N ASP A 354 -20.59 5.50 -18.48
CA ASP A 354 -20.82 4.30 -17.68
C ASP A 354 -22.10 4.53 -16.85
N PRO A 355 -23.13 3.66 -16.94
CA PRO A 355 -24.36 3.78 -16.14
C PRO A 355 -24.12 3.86 -14.62
N SER A 356 -22.97 3.33 -14.16
CA SER A 356 -22.56 3.46 -12.76
C SER A 356 -22.11 4.86 -12.37
N GLU A 357 -21.67 5.69 -13.32
CA GLU A 357 -21.33 7.11 -13.08
C GLU A 357 -22.58 7.96 -12.92
N GLU A 358 -23.59 7.74 -13.75
CA GLU A 358 -24.89 8.43 -13.65
C GLU A 358 -25.57 8.12 -12.32
N SER A 359 -25.64 6.84 -11.92
CA SER A 359 -26.16 6.45 -10.59
C SER A 359 -25.36 7.05 -9.42
N ARG A 360 -24.04 7.24 -9.57
CA ARG A 360 -23.20 7.88 -8.55
C ARG A 360 -23.43 9.39 -8.48
N LEU A 361 -23.64 10.04 -9.63
CA LEU A 361 -24.00 11.45 -9.74
C LEU A 361 -25.37 11.71 -9.11
N GLU A 362 -26.36 10.87 -9.41
CA GLU A 362 -27.70 10.96 -8.79
C GLU A 362 -27.63 10.79 -7.27
N ALA A 363 -26.92 9.77 -6.77
CA ALA A 363 -26.72 9.56 -5.35
C ALA A 363 -25.98 10.74 -4.68
N PHE A 364 -25.02 11.34 -5.38
CA PHE A 364 -24.31 12.52 -4.92
C PHE A 364 -25.23 13.74 -4.82
N VAL A 365 -26.00 14.04 -5.88
CA VAL A 365 -26.96 15.15 -5.91
C VAL A 365 -27.99 15.00 -4.78
N TYR A 366 -28.47 13.78 -4.54
CA TYR A 366 -29.36 13.49 -3.42
C TYR A 366 -28.71 13.81 -2.06
N GLN A 367 -27.47 13.40 -1.83
CA GLN A 367 -26.74 13.68 -0.58
C GLN A 367 -26.49 15.19 -0.36
N VAL A 368 -26.15 15.92 -1.42
CA VAL A 368 -25.97 17.38 -1.36
C VAL A 368 -27.30 18.06 -1.00
N ARG A 369 -28.40 17.64 -1.62
CA ARG A 369 -29.74 18.17 -1.32
C ARG A 369 -30.13 17.95 0.14
N GLN A 370 -29.91 16.75 0.67
CA GLN A 370 -30.18 16.43 2.07
C GLN A 370 -29.36 17.30 3.05
N LEU A 371 -28.09 17.58 2.73
CA LEU A 371 -27.26 18.46 3.55
C LEU A 371 -27.70 19.93 3.48
N TRP A 372 -28.13 20.39 2.31
CA TRP A 372 -28.67 21.73 2.13
C TRP A 372 -29.98 21.93 2.91
N GLU A 373 -30.92 20.97 2.82
CA GLU A 373 -32.18 20.97 3.58
C GLU A 373 -31.92 21.01 5.10
N LYS A 374 -30.96 20.23 5.61
CA LYS A 374 -30.55 20.29 7.02
C LYS A 374 -29.97 21.63 7.44
N LYS A 375 -29.17 22.28 6.59
CA LYS A 375 -28.63 23.63 6.89
C LYS A 375 -29.72 24.71 6.89
N GLN A 376 -30.68 24.62 5.98
CA GLN A 376 -31.85 25.51 5.96
C GLN A 376 -32.67 25.40 7.25
N GLN A 377 -32.93 24.17 7.72
CA GLN A 377 -33.65 23.94 8.98
C GLN A 377 -32.87 24.43 10.21
N ALA A 378 -31.55 24.23 10.24
CA ALA A 378 -30.71 24.73 11.33
C ALA A 378 -30.61 26.26 11.37
N ALA A 379 -30.68 26.93 10.20
CA ALA A 379 -30.69 28.39 10.09
C ALA A 379 -32.04 29.03 10.45
N GLN A 380 -33.12 28.25 10.50
CA GLN A 380 -34.47 28.69 10.93
C GLN A 380 -34.71 28.51 12.44
N GLN A 381 -33.76 27.92 13.16
CA GLN A 381 -33.84 27.67 14.62
C GLN A 381 -32.93 28.58 15.45
N ILE A 382 -32.28 29.56 14.81
CA ILE A 382 -31.53 30.67 15.42
C ILE A 382 -32.32 31.94 15.10
#